data_AF-A0A2R6NUN9-F1
#
_entry.id   AF-A0A2R6NUN9-F1
#
_cell.length_a   1.000
_cell.length_b   1.000
_cell.length_c   1.000
_cell.angle_alpha   90.00
_cell.angle_beta   90.00
_cell.angle_gamma   90.00
#
_symmetry.space_group_name_H-M   'P 1'
#
loop_
_entity.id
_entity.type
_entity.pdbx_description
1 polymer ?
#
loop_
_entity_poly.entity_id
_entity_poly.type
_entity_poly.pdbx_seq_one_letter_code
_entity_poly.pdbx_strand_id
1 'polypeptide(L)' 'MVFMFITAAVLAEICSALPLSGSIYVWAAESAGPKYARFFGFIVAWWSCTAWMTFAAGNCQVRVSEF' A
#
# COMPACT_ATOMS: atom_id res chain seq x y z
N MET A 1 1.88 -18.16 1.71
CA MET A 1 3.34 -17.90 1.71
C MET A 1 3.86 -17.51 0.34
N VAL A 2 3.62 -18.29 -0.72
CA VAL A 2 4.07 -17.97 -2.10
C VAL A 2 3.70 -16.55 -2.54
N PHE A 3 2.43 -16.15 -2.35
CA PHE A 3 1.98 -14.79 -2.68
C PHE A 3 2.73 -13.69 -1.92
N MET A 4 3.05 -13.91 -0.66
CA MET A 4 3.74 -12.93 0.19
C MET A 4 5.21 -12.76 -0.21
N PHE A 5 5.88 -13.85 -0.60
CA PHE A 5 7.25 -13.79 -1.14
C PHE A 5 7.32 -13.05 -2.48
N ILE A 6 6.35 -13.29 -3.37
CA ILE A 6 6.28 -12.59 -4.66
C ILE A 6 6.09 -11.08 -4.43
N THR A 7 5.15 -10.67 -3.58
CA THR A 7 4.92 -9.26 -3.26
C THR A 7 6.15 -8.61 -2.63
N ALA A 8 6.85 -9.31 -1.72
CA ALA A 8 8.08 -8.81 -1.11
C ALA A 8 9.21 -8.63 -2.14
N ALA A 9 9.36 -9.56 -3.08
CA ALA A 9 10.36 -9.45 -4.15
C ALA A 9 10.09 -8.25 -5.06
N VAL A 10 8.84 -8.05 -5.50
CA VAL A 10 8.47 -6.90 -6.33
C VAL A 10 8.67 -5.57 -5.60
N LEU A 11 8.37 -5.53 -4.30
CA LEU A 11 8.62 -4.34 -3.48
C LEU A 11 10.12 -4.03 -3.36
N ALA A 12 10.96 -5.06 -3.17
CA ALA A 12 12.40 -4.90 -3.11
C ALA A 12 12.97 -4.31 -4.42
N GLU A 13 12.49 -4.79 -5.58
CA GLU A 13 12.88 -4.26 -6.89
C GLU A 13 12.52 -2.77 -7.05
N ILE A 14 11.31 -2.38 -6.64
CA ILE A 14 10.86 -0.98 -6.69
C ILE A 14 11.70 -0.09 -5.76
N CYS A 15 12.00 -0.56 -4.54
CA CYS A 15 12.85 0.15 -3.58
C CYS A 15 14.29 0.34 -4.11
N SER A 16 14.79 -0.57 -4.94
CA SER A 16 16.10 -0.46 -5.58
C SER A 16 16.11 0.49 -6.79
N ALA A 17 15.04 0.51 -7.58
CA ALA A 17 14.95 1.35 -8.78
C ALA A 17 14.59 2.81 -8.46
N LEU A 18 13.85 3.05 -7.38
CA LEU A 18 13.20 4.32 -7.08
C LEU A 18 13.27 4.60 -5.56
N PRO A 19 14.40 5.11 -5.04
CA PRO A 19 14.53 5.51 -3.64
C PRO A 19 13.83 6.87 -3.39
N LEU A 20 12.58 7.00 -3.84
CA LEU A 20 11.78 8.20 -3.63
C LEU A 20 11.06 8.11 -2.30
N SER A 21 11.21 9.17 -1.49
CA SER A 21 10.51 9.34 -0.21
C SER A 21 9.02 9.59 -0.47
N GLY A 22 8.29 8.51 -0.71
CA GLY A 22 6.86 8.51 -0.98
C GLY A 22 6.30 7.15 -0.60
N SER A 23 5.06 7.10 -0.15
CA SER A 23 4.43 5.82 0.21
C SER A 23 4.11 5.00 -1.06
N ILE A 24 3.70 3.74 -0.91
CA ILE A 24 3.37 2.80 -2.00
C ILE A 24 2.49 3.37 -3.14
N TYR A 25 1.58 4.30 -2.85
CA TYR A 25 0.76 4.99 -3.86
C TYR A 25 1.56 5.98 -4.72
N VAL A 26 2.60 6.61 -4.16
CA VAL A 26 3.53 7.47 -4.90
C VAL A 26 4.40 6.61 -5.81
N TRP A 27 4.94 5.48 -5.31
CA TRP A 27 5.68 4.51 -6.13
C TRP A 27 4.83 3.96 -7.29
N ALA A 28 3.53 3.70 -7.03
CA ALA A 28 2.58 3.27 -8.06
C ALA A 28 2.26 4.36 -9.09
N ALA A 29 2.20 5.62 -8.67
CA ALA A 29 1.99 6.75 -9.57
C ALA A 29 3.18 6.95 -10.51
N GLU A 30 4.41 6.92 -9.98
CA GLU A 30 5.64 7.12 -10.75
C GLU A 30 5.89 5.98 -11.75
N SER A 31 5.60 4.72 -11.36
CA SER A 31 5.72 3.56 -12.25
C SER A 31 4.66 3.51 -13.37
N ALA A 32 3.51 4.17 -13.21
CA ALA A 32 2.44 4.21 -14.20
C ALA A 32 2.64 5.26 -15.32
N GLY A 33 3.69 6.09 -15.22
CA GLY A 33 4.03 7.10 -16.21
C GLY A 33 3.10 8.33 -16.24
N PRO A 34 3.49 9.41 -16.96
CA PRO A 34 2.90 10.75 -16.82
C PRO A 34 1.41 10.85 -17.20
N LYS A 35 0.88 9.89 -17.97
CA LYS A 35 -0.51 9.88 -18.42
C LYS A 35 -1.47 9.19 -17.43
N TYR A 36 -0.99 8.22 -16.65
CA TYR A 36 -1.84 7.41 -15.76
C TYR A 36 -1.45 7.49 -14.28
N ALA A 37 -0.35 8.18 -13.94
CA ALA A 37 0.14 8.36 -12.58
C ALA A 37 -0.95 8.74 -11.57
N ARG A 38 -1.80 9.71 -11.92
CA ARG A 38 -2.84 10.24 -11.02
C ARG A 38 -3.98 9.24 -10.76
N PHE A 39 -4.27 8.36 -11.72
CA PHE A 39 -5.33 7.36 -11.59
C PHE A 39 -4.86 6.15 -10.78
N PHE A 40 -3.68 5.61 -11.09
CA PHE A 40 -3.10 4.50 -10.32
C PHE A 40 -2.74 4.91 -8.90
N GLY A 41 -2.21 6.12 -8.71
CA GLY A 41 -1.98 6.68 -7.37
C GLY A 41 -3.26 6.82 -6.56
N PHE A 42 -4.38 7.26 -7.16
CA PHE A 42 -5.67 7.38 -6.47
C PHE A 42 -6.23 6.01 -6.05
N ILE A 43 -6.17 5.01 -6.93
CA ILE A 43 -6.65 3.65 -6.62
C ILE A 43 -5.85 3.03 -5.48
N VAL A 44 -4.51 3.11 -5.53
CA VAL A 44 -3.64 2.54 -4.47
C VAL A 44 -3.80 3.29 -3.16
N ALA A 45 -3.96 4.62 -3.20
CA ALA A 45 -4.21 5.43 -2.01
C ALA A 45 -5.56 5.05 -1.37
N TRP A 46 -6.63 4.94 -2.17
CA TRP A 46 -7.93 4.50 -1.69
C TRP A 46 -7.87 3.15 -0.98
N TRP A 47 -7.24 2.15 -1.62
CA TRP A 47 -7.08 0.83 -1.03
C TRP A 47 -6.30 0.85 0.28
N SER A 48 -5.23 1.65 0.35
CA SER A 48 -4.42 1.80 1.56
C SER A 48 -5.21 2.43 2.70
N CYS A 49 -6.01 3.46 2.41
CA CYS A 49 -6.88 4.11 3.38
C CYS A 49 -7.95 3.15 3.91
N THR A 50 -8.61 2.38 3.03
CA THR A 50 -9.61 1.38 3.45
C THR A 50 -9.00 0.32 4.36
N ALA A 51 -7.84 -0.22 3.99
CA ALA A 51 -7.13 -1.22 4.80
C ALA A 51 -6.81 -0.68 6.21
N TRP A 52 -6.36 0.58 6.31
CA TRP A 52 -6.07 1.22 7.58
C TRP A 52 -7.29 1.52 8.44
N MET A 53 -8.39 1.97 7.83
CA MET A 53 -9.64 2.14 8.56
C MET A 53 -10.16 0.82 9.12
N THR A 54 -10.11 -0.27 8.34
CA THR A 54 -10.54 -1.60 8.80
C THR A 54 -9.63 -2.13 9.92
N PHE A 55 -8.31 -1.96 9.81
CA PHE A 55 -7.38 -2.38 10.85
C PHE A 55 -7.61 -1.64 12.16
N ALA A 56 -7.72 -0.31 12.12
CA ALA A 56 -7.99 0.50 13.30
C ALA A 56 -9.31 0.09 13.98
N ALA A 57 -10.38 -0.10 13.20
CA ALA A 57 -11.66 -0.58 13.71
C ALA A 57 -11.56 -1.96 14.36
N GLY A 58 -10.85 -2.90 13.73
CA GLY A 58 -10.62 -4.24 14.27
C GLY A 58 -9.89 -4.24 15.61
N ASN A 59 -8.83 -3.43 15.74
CA ASN A 59 -8.10 -3.30 17.02
C ASN A 59 -8.98 -2.73 18.14
N CYS A 60 -9.81 -1.73 17.84
CA CYS A 60 -10.76 -1.19 18.81
C CYS A 60 -11.79 -2.25 19.23
N GLN A 61 -12.25 -3.07 18.30
CA GLN A 61 -13.22 -4.14 18.58
C GLN A 61 -12.63 -5.24 19.46
N VAL A 62 -11.38 -5.66 19.20
CA VAL A 62 -10.65 -6.64 20.04
C VAL A 62 -10.46 -6.10 21.46
N ARG A 63 -10.09 -4.82 21.60
CA ARG A 63 -9.89 -4.18 22.91
C ARG A 63 -11.15 -4.07 23.76
N VAL A 64 -12.33 -4.03 23.13
CA VAL A 64 -13.62 -4.03 23.84
C VAL A 64 -14.03 -5.44 24.28
N SER A 65 -13.64 -6.48 23.52
CA SER A 65 -13.94 -7.88 23.86
C SER A 65 -13.06 -8.48 24.96
N GLU A 66 -12.01 -7.78 25.38
CA GLU A 66 -11.07 -8.21 26.45
C GLU A 66 -11.46 -7.70 27.86
N PHE A 67 -12.66 -7.13 28.02
CA PHE A 67 -13.26 -6.73 29.30
C PHE A 67 -14.54 -7.55 29.57
#